data_AF-A0A8X6IHY3-F1
#
_entry.id   AF-A0A8X6IHY3-F1
#
_cell.length_a   1.000
_cell.length_b   1.000
_cell.length_c   1.000
_cell.angle_alpha   90.00
_cell.angle_beta   90.00
_cell.angle_gamma   90.00
#
_symmetry.space_group_name_H-M   'P 1'
#
loop_
_entity.id
_entity.type
_entity.pdbx_description
1 polymer ?
#
loop_
_entity_poly.entity_id
_entity_poly.type
_entity_poly.pdbx_seq_one_letter_code
_entity_poly.pdbx_strand_id
1 'polypeptide(L)'
;MWVGYLAVENQREHPLDLQNYSKFDYRALKKGSSSKQSNRKYKDDDGDDDDDVNKDCGSSMADKGGRVVNGKVVKPLYKYPWLVPLMDENEPDCAGAIISKTFILTAAHCVFNPMRYENSARCRRRRIPKECYIKAHRLSFMLLGKKQLEKRMKIKKIIPHPNYYHPKIIYDVALLELEKPSNAPEDFPDMLTN
;
A
#
# COMPACT_ATOMS: atom_id res chain seq x y z
N MET A 1 7.06 -29.98 -28.43
CA MET A 1 6.29 -29.91 -29.69
C MET A 1 5.79 -28.47 -29.83
N TRP A 2 6.30 -27.77 -30.84
CA TRP A 2 5.91 -26.41 -31.22
C TRP A 2 4.56 -26.45 -31.96
N VAL A 3 3.67 -25.50 -31.68
CA VAL A 3 2.79 -24.80 -32.64
C VAL A 3 2.43 -23.48 -31.94
N GLY A 4 2.50 -22.26 -32.46
CA GLY A 4 2.54 -21.74 -33.83
C GLY A 4 1.61 -20.51 -33.84
N TYR A 5 2.16 -19.36 -34.24
CA TYR A 5 1.57 -18.01 -34.25
C TYR A 5 0.18 -17.89 -34.91
N LEU A 6 -0.64 -16.95 -34.42
CA LEU A 6 -1.42 -16.05 -35.28
C LEU A 6 -1.43 -14.63 -34.70
N ALA A 7 -1.02 -13.69 -35.55
CA ALA A 7 -1.07 -12.25 -35.35
C ALA A 7 -2.49 -11.72 -35.59
N VAL A 8 -2.89 -10.71 -34.83
CA VAL A 8 -3.95 -9.77 -35.22
C VAL A 8 -3.37 -8.38 -35.07
N GLU A 9 -3.34 -7.65 -36.18
CA GLU A 9 -2.83 -6.30 -36.29
C GLU A 9 -3.99 -5.29 -36.36
N ASN A 10 -3.79 -4.20 -35.62
CA ASN A 10 -4.33 -2.84 -35.76
C ASN A 10 -5.85 -2.59 -35.68
N GLN A 11 -6.25 -1.88 -34.62
CA GLN A 11 -6.97 -0.61 -34.78
C GLN A 11 -6.39 0.46 -33.83
N ARG A 12 -6.20 1.66 -34.38
CA ARG A 12 -5.63 2.86 -33.74
C ARG A 12 -6.62 3.47 -32.76
N GLU A 13 -6.07 4.16 -31.75
CA GLU A 13 -6.58 5.30 -30.94
C GLU A 13 -5.89 5.23 -29.57
N HIS A 14 -5.24 6.21 -28.94
CA HIS A 14 -4.95 7.64 -29.10
C HIS A 14 -3.60 7.89 -28.38
N PRO A 15 -2.87 9.00 -28.62
CA PRO A 15 -1.61 9.26 -27.92
C PRO A 15 -1.87 9.41 -26.41
N LEU A 16 -1.39 8.46 -25.61
CA LEU A 16 -1.28 8.65 -24.17
C LEU A 16 -0.23 9.73 -23.94
N ASP A 17 -0.72 10.94 -23.71
CA ASP A 17 0.06 12.09 -23.26
C ASP A 17 0.87 11.69 -22.01
N LEU A 18 2.17 11.49 -22.23
CA LEU A 18 3.15 11.10 -21.22
C LEU A 18 3.54 12.26 -20.29
N GLN A 19 2.93 13.45 -20.42
CA GLN A 19 3.37 14.65 -19.71
C GLN A 19 2.68 14.90 -18.37
N ASN A 20 1.56 14.21 -18.06
CA ASN A 20 0.78 14.48 -16.84
C ASN A 20 0.96 13.46 -15.70
N TYR A 21 2.10 12.77 -15.64
CA TYR A 21 2.50 12.09 -14.41
C TYR A 21 2.99 13.13 -13.41
N SER A 22 2.05 13.72 -12.67
CA SER A 22 2.37 14.45 -11.45
C SER A 22 3.20 13.51 -10.55
N LYS A 23 4.40 13.97 -10.24
CA LYS A 23 5.30 13.34 -9.28
C LYS A 23 4.53 13.26 -7.97
N PHE A 24 4.02 12.07 -7.62
CA PHE A 24 3.36 11.88 -6.34
C PHE A 24 4.37 12.28 -5.27
N ASP A 25 4.09 13.36 -4.55
CA ASP A 25 5.01 13.89 -3.57
C ASP A 25 4.85 13.09 -2.29
N TYR A 26 5.74 12.14 -2.05
CA TYR A 26 5.83 11.42 -0.79
C TYR A 26 6.00 12.37 0.42
N ARG A 27 6.39 13.63 0.23
CA ARG A 27 6.44 14.67 1.28
C ARG A 27 5.09 15.27 1.60
N ALA A 28 4.09 15.17 0.72
CA ALA A 28 2.73 15.61 1.03
C ALA A 28 2.09 14.75 2.15
N LEU A 29 2.65 13.57 2.43
CA LEU A 29 2.33 12.76 3.62
C LEU A 29 2.88 13.34 4.93
N LYS A 30 3.77 14.35 4.90
CA LYS A 30 4.47 14.90 6.09
C LYS A 30 3.78 16.09 6.75
N LYS A 31 2.53 16.43 6.41
CA LYS A 31 1.80 17.45 7.17
C LYS A 31 1.15 16.86 8.43
N GLY A 32 1.99 16.27 9.28
CA GLY A 32 1.73 16.02 10.69
C GLY A 32 2.75 16.84 11.46
N SER A 33 2.27 17.76 12.29
CA SER A 33 3.07 18.78 12.97
C SER A 33 4.29 18.20 13.69
N SER A 34 5.43 18.86 13.50
CA SER A 34 6.67 18.60 14.20
C SER A 34 6.50 18.88 15.69
N SER A 35 6.37 17.84 16.52
CA SER A 35 6.54 18.00 17.97
C SER A 35 8.02 18.20 18.28
N LYS A 36 8.38 19.46 18.57
CA LYS A 36 9.68 19.81 19.14
C LYS A 36 9.81 19.09 20.48
N GLN A 37 10.93 18.40 20.65
CA GLN A 37 11.31 17.79 21.91
C GLN A 37 11.65 18.89 22.91
N SER A 38 10.82 19.07 23.93
CA SER A 38 11.19 19.79 25.16
C SER A 38 10.68 19.04 26.38
N ASN A 39 11.62 18.54 27.18
CA ASN A 39 11.39 18.05 28.53
C ASN A 39 10.66 19.12 29.36
N ARG A 40 9.50 18.79 29.92
CA ARG A 40 8.98 19.32 31.21
C ARG A 40 7.77 18.48 31.65
N LYS A 41 7.85 17.91 32.85
CA LYS A 41 6.70 17.40 33.63
C LYS A 41 5.86 18.60 34.06
N TYR A 42 4.54 18.57 33.91
CA TYR A 42 3.57 19.22 34.80
C TYR A 42 2.20 18.54 34.64
N LYS A 43 1.53 18.27 35.77
CA LYS A 43 0.08 18.01 35.86
C LYS A 43 -0.66 19.33 35.62
N ASP A 44 -1.95 19.28 35.25
CA ASP A 44 -3.08 19.83 36.02
C ASP A 44 -4.41 19.64 35.27
N ASP A 45 -5.49 19.73 36.05
CA ASP A 45 -6.91 19.46 35.77
C ASP A 45 -7.60 20.49 34.85
N ASP A 46 -8.90 20.21 34.63
CA ASP A 46 -10.00 21.05 34.11
C ASP A 46 -10.36 20.84 32.63
N GLY A 47 -11.64 20.49 32.43
CA GLY A 47 -12.21 20.07 31.16
C GLY A 47 -12.77 21.22 30.33
N ASP A 48 -12.88 20.93 29.04
CA ASP A 48 -13.70 21.64 28.06
C ASP A 48 -14.32 20.58 27.14
N ASP A 49 -15.64 20.61 27.03
CA ASP A 49 -16.42 19.88 26.04
C ASP A 49 -16.21 20.54 24.67
N ASP A 50 -15.37 19.92 23.82
CA ASP A 50 -15.36 20.12 22.37
C ASP A 50 -15.32 18.73 21.70
N ASP A 51 -16.34 18.45 20.87
CA ASP A 51 -16.54 17.23 20.10
C ASP A 51 -15.45 16.99 19.03
N ASP A 52 -14.21 16.73 19.44
CA ASP A 52 -13.18 16.18 18.55
C ASP A 52 -13.20 14.65 18.68
N VAL A 53 -14.05 14.00 17.88
CA VAL A 53 -14.04 12.54 17.74
C VAL A 53 -12.66 12.15 17.23
N ASN A 54 -11.86 11.74 18.20
CA ASN A 54 -10.50 11.27 18.14
C ASN A 54 -10.11 10.63 16.80
N LYS A 55 -9.42 11.42 15.97
CA LYS A 55 -8.85 11.08 14.67
C LYS A 55 -7.55 10.26 14.85
N ASP A 56 -7.65 9.08 15.45
CA ASP A 56 -6.49 8.27 15.79
C ASP A 56 -6.11 7.25 14.69
N CYS A 57 -4.88 7.35 14.19
CA CYS A 57 -4.23 6.31 13.39
C CYS A 57 -3.21 5.54 14.24
N GLY A 58 -2.90 4.29 13.88
CA GLY A 58 -1.88 3.51 14.58
C GLY A 58 -2.34 2.88 15.90
N SER A 59 -3.62 3.03 16.24
CA SER A 59 -4.26 2.31 17.35
C SER A 59 -4.35 0.83 17.04
N SER A 60 -3.77 0.01 17.92
CA SER A 60 -3.87 -1.45 17.84
C SER A 60 -4.25 -2.01 19.21
N MET A 61 -4.93 -3.15 19.19
CA MET A 61 -5.15 -3.97 20.39
C MET A 61 -3.87 -4.73 20.79
N ALA A 62 -2.70 -4.29 20.32
CA ALA A 62 -1.44 -4.96 20.55
C ALA A 62 -0.79 -4.48 21.84
N ASP A 63 -0.52 -5.44 22.71
CA ASP A 63 0.36 -5.22 23.85
C ASP A 63 1.74 -4.77 23.34
N LYS A 64 2.45 -3.95 24.12
CA LYS A 64 3.84 -3.59 23.85
C LYS A 64 4.71 -4.86 23.94
N GLY A 65 4.84 -5.56 22.82
CA GLY A 65 5.51 -6.85 22.71
C GLY A 65 6.99 -6.72 22.40
N GLY A 66 7.75 -7.75 22.76
CA GLY A 66 9.13 -7.94 22.32
C GLY A 66 9.23 -8.38 20.86
N ARG A 67 10.45 -8.72 20.42
CA ARG A 67 10.73 -9.23 19.07
C ARG A 67 9.87 -10.46 18.75
N VAL A 68 9.24 -10.46 17.58
CA VAL A 68 8.54 -11.64 17.07
C VAL A 68 9.56 -12.71 16.65
N VAL A 69 9.51 -13.88 17.29
CA VAL A 69 10.30 -15.06 16.94
C VAL A 69 9.32 -16.23 16.82
N ASN A 70 9.38 -17.00 15.73
CA ASN A 70 8.46 -18.11 15.44
C ASN A 70 6.98 -17.71 15.54
N GLY A 71 6.57 -16.70 14.78
CA GLY A 71 5.30 -15.98 14.89
C GLY A 71 4.06 -16.85 15.20
N LYS A 72 3.10 -16.25 15.90
CA LYS A 72 1.84 -16.91 16.29
C LYS A 72 0.68 -16.35 15.50
N VAL A 73 -0.37 -17.15 15.34
CA VAL A 73 -1.66 -16.66 14.81
C VAL A 73 -2.14 -15.50 15.69
N VAL A 74 -2.43 -14.38 15.05
CA VAL A 74 -2.89 -13.17 15.72
C VAL A 74 -4.32 -13.38 16.23
N LYS A 75 -4.52 -13.15 17.53
CA LYS A 75 -5.83 -13.12 18.19
C LYS A 75 -5.92 -11.87 19.09
N PRO A 76 -7.08 -11.18 19.15
CA PRO A 76 -8.26 -11.39 18.31
C PRO A 76 -7.98 -11.01 16.85
N LEU A 77 -8.93 -11.33 15.96
CA LEU A 77 -8.95 -10.73 14.62
C LEU A 77 -8.91 -9.20 14.77
N TYR A 78 -8.31 -8.50 13.81
CA TYR A 78 -8.14 -7.04 13.82
C TYR A 78 -7.17 -6.48 14.86
N LYS A 79 -6.33 -7.31 15.50
CA LYS A 79 -5.27 -6.79 16.40
C LYS A 79 -4.37 -5.75 15.70
N TYR A 80 -4.16 -5.90 14.39
CA TYR A 80 -3.42 -4.95 13.54
C TYR A 80 -4.30 -4.52 12.36
N PRO A 81 -5.15 -3.50 12.51
CA PRO A 81 -6.21 -3.20 11.55
C PRO A 81 -5.69 -2.67 10.20
N TRP A 82 -4.47 -2.13 10.17
CA TRP A 82 -3.82 -1.68 8.93
C TRP A 82 -3.21 -2.82 8.11
N LEU A 83 -2.94 -3.98 8.71
CA LEU A 83 -2.20 -5.05 8.04
C LEU A 83 -3.10 -5.76 7.03
N VAL A 84 -2.67 -5.80 5.77
CA VAL A 84 -3.40 -6.47 4.68
C VAL A 84 -2.50 -7.40 3.87
N PRO A 85 -2.96 -8.62 3.54
CA PRO A 85 -2.26 -9.47 2.59
C PRO A 85 -2.45 -8.91 1.17
N LEU A 86 -1.35 -8.82 0.42
CA LEU A 86 -1.34 -8.52 -1.00
C LEU A 86 -1.37 -9.82 -1.79
N MET A 87 -2.24 -9.87 -2.78
CA MET A 87 -2.52 -11.04 -3.58
C MET A 87 -2.13 -10.77 -5.04
N ASP A 88 -1.26 -11.58 -5.62
CA ASP A 88 -1.09 -11.69 -7.08
C ASP A 88 -1.82 -12.96 -7.53
N GLU A 89 -2.73 -12.85 -8.48
CA GLU A 89 -3.49 -13.99 -9.04
C GLU A 89 -4.17 -14.91 -7.99
N ASN A 90 -4.56 -14.33 -6.85
CA ASN A 90 -5.20 -14.97 -5.70
C ASN A 90 -4.25 -15.73 -4.76
N GLU A 91 -2.94 -15.65 -4.97
CA GLU A 91 -1.95 -16.18 -4.04
C GLU A 91 -1.40 -15.05 -3.15
N PRO A 92 -1.34 -15.26 -1.81
CA PRO A 92 -0.74 -14.28 -0.91
C PRO A 92 0.79 -14.28 -1.12
N ASP A 93 1.31 -13.18 -1.61
CA ASP A 93 2.73 -13.03 -1.95
C ASP A 93 3.43 -12.04 -1.00
N CYS A 94 2.74 -10.94 -0.69
CA CYS A 94 3.29 -9.84 0.10
C CYS A 94 2.27 -9.32 1.11
N ALA A 95 2.65 -8.28 1.85
CA ALA A 95 1.77 -7.55 2.74
C ALA A 95 1.84 -6.04 2.49
N GLY A 96 0.83 -5.34 2.98
CA GLY A 96 0.75 -3.89 2.97
C GLY A 96 0.18 -3.36 4.28
N ALA A 97 0.32 -2.04 4.44
CA ALA A 97 -0.31 -1.28 5.50
C ALA A 97 -1.26 -0.26 4.89
N ILE A 98 -2.52 -0.26 5.31
CA ILE A 98 -3.45 0.80 4.92
C ILE A 98 -3.04 2.08 5.64
N ILE A 99 -2.83 3.14 4.86
CA ILE A 99 -2.39 4.46 5.38
C ILE A 99 -3.43 5.55 5.15
N SER A 100 -4.46 5.27 4.35
CA SER A 100 -5.63 6.13 4.14
C SER A 100 -6.75 5.34 3.48
N LYS A 101 -7.94 5.92 3.33
CA LYS A 101 -9.06 5.31 2.59
C LYS A 101 -8.72 4.82 1.18
N THR A 102 -7.72 5.42 0.53
CA THR A 102 -7.42 5.16 -0.88
C THR A 102 -5.99 4.70 -1.13
N PHE A 103 -5.19 4.52 -0.09
CA PHE A 103 -3.78 4.13 -0.24
C PHE A 103 -3.35 3.02 0.71
N ILE A 104 -2.64 2.06 0.14
CA ILE A 104 -1.85 1.05 0.84
C ILE A 104 -0.37 1.34 0.62
N LEU A 105 0.40 1.31 1.70
CA LEU A 105 1.85 1.30 1.68
C LEU A 105 2.36 -0.14 1.60
N THR A 106 3.34 -0.39 0.74
CA THR A 106 4.03 -1.68 0.62
C THR A 106 5.47 -1.48 0.14
N ALA A 107 6.20 -2.57 -0.06
CA ALA A 107 7.52 -2.54 -0.64
C ALA A 107 7.46 -2.45 -2.17
N ALA A 108 8.46 -1.83 -2.79
CA ALA A 108 8.53 -1.76 -4.25
C ALA A 108 8.87 -3.11 -4.87
N HIS A 109 9.63 -3.96 -4.18
CA HIS A 109 9.91 -5.32 -4.65
C HIS A 109 8.65 -6.19 -4.72
N CYS A 110 7.67 -5.98 -3.83
CA CYS A 110 6.38 -6.69 -3.85
C CYS A 110 5.55 -6.43 -5.11
N VAL A 111 5.80 -5.32 -5.81
CA VAL A 111 5.11 -4.96 -7.05
C VAL A 111 6.02 -5.00 -8.26
N PHE A 112 7.28 -5.39 -8.09
CA PHE A 112 8.25 -5.55 -9.16
C PHE A 112 8.11 -6.94 -9.78
N ASN A 113 8.21 -7.03 -11.10
CA ASN A 113 8.09 -8.31 -11.79
C ASN A 113 9.50 -8.88 -12.11
N PRO A 114 9.96 -9.92 -11.39
CA PRO A 114 11.30 -10.48 -11.60
C PRO A 114 11.47 -11.11 -12.99
N MET A 115 10.42 -11.74 -13.54
CA MET A 115 10.46 -12.29 -14.90
C MET A 115 10.68 -11.19 -15.96
N ARG A 116 10.11 -10.00 -15.77
CA ARG A 116 10.34 -8.86 -16.69
C ARG A 116 11.78 -8.34 -16.59
N TYR A 117 12.37 -8.35 -15.40
CA TYR A 117 13.77 -7.98 -15.18
C TYR A 117 14.77 -8.89 -15.92
N GLU A 118 14.51 -10.20 -15.91
CA GLU A 118 15.33 -11.19 -16.61
C GLU A 118 15.20 -11.08 -18.14
N ASN A 119 14.00 -10.77 -18.63
CA ASN A 119 13.71 -10.79 -20.06
C ASN A 119 13.78 -9.43 -20.76
N SER A 120 13.99 -8.32 -20.04
CA SER A 120 13.99 -6.98 -20.62
C SER A 120 15.12 -6.10 -20.09
N ALA A 121 16.03 -5.70 -20.98
CA ALA A 121 17.06 -4.71 -20.67
C ALA A 121 16.47 -3.35 -20.22
N ARG A 122 15.22 -3.03 -20.59
CA ARG A 122 14.54 -1.81 -20.13
C ARG A 122 14.29 -1.83 -18.63
N CYS A 123 14.02 -3.00 -18.05
CA CYS A 123 13.77 -3.17 -16.63
C CYS A 123 15.05 -3.13 -15.77
N ARG A 124 16.24 -3.09 -16.39
CA ARG A 124 17.54 -2.93 -15.73
C ARG A 124 18.03 -1.48 -15.71
N ARG A 125 17.25 -0.55 -16.27
CA ARG A 125 17.59 0.87 -16.28
C ARG A 125 17.41 1.47 -14.89
N ARG A 126 18.17 2.53 -14.62
CA ARG A 126 18.07 3.31 -13.37
C ARG A 126 16.65 3.81 -13.09
N ARG A 127 15.92 4.22 -14.14
CA ARG A 127 14.49 4.55 -14.06
C ARG A 127 13.72 3.38 -14.66
N ILE A 128 13.13 2.57 -13.78
CA ILE A 128 12.40 1.35 -14.16
C ILE A 128 11.07 1.75 -14.82
N PRO A 129 10.80 1.31 -16.06
CA PRO A 129 9.52 1.55 -16.72
C PRO A 129 8.35 0.83 -16.05
N LYS A 130 7.13 1.31 -16.30
CA LYS A 130 5.91 0.79 -15.65
C LYS A 130 5.62 -0.67 -16.00
N GLU A 131 5.95 -1.09 -17.21
CA GLU A 131 5.79 -2.45 -17.71
C GLU A 131 6.62 -3.50 -16.97
N CYS A 132 7.58 -3.05 -16.15
CA CYS A 132 8.43 -3.91 -15.31
C CYS A 132 7.81 -4.20 -13.94
N TYR A 133 6.67 -3.58 -13.63
CA TYR A 133 5.90 -3.84 -12.42
C TYR A 133 4.72 -4.77 -12.73
N ILE A 134 4.18 -5.41 -11.70
CA ILE A 134 2.95 -6.20 -11.79
C ILE A 134 1.82 -5.28 -12.29
N LYS A 135 0.87 -5.81 -13.06
CA LYS A 135 -0.26 -5.01 -13.54
C LYS A 135 -1.23 -4.76 -12.38
N ALA A 136 -1.72 -3.52 -12.26
CA ALA A 136 -2.63 -3.14 -11.17
C ALA A 136 -3.87 -4.04 -11.05
N HIS A 137 -4.46 -4.46 -12.19
CA HIS A 137 -5.63 -5.37 -12.19
C HIS A 137 -5.32 -6.81 -11.77
N ARG A 138 -4.05 -7.25 -11.79
CA ARG A 138 -3.65 -8.56 -11.25
C ARG A 138 -3.46 -8.51 -9.74
N LEU A 139 -3.14 -7.33 -9.21
CA LEU A 139 -2.98 -7.10 -7.78
C LEU A 139 -4.32 -6.79 -7.11
N SER A 140 -4.52 -7.43 -5.99
CA SER A 140 -5.63 -7.16 -5.08
C SER A 140 -5.17 -7.38 -3.64
N PHE A 141 -6.01 -7.01 -2.69
CA PHE A 141 -5.79 -7.32 -1.29
C PHE A 141 -7.09 -7.77 -0.66
N MET A 142 -6.97 -8.52 0.43
CA MET A 142 -8.12 -9.01 1.17
C MET A 142 -8.28 -8.19 2.44
N LEU A 143 -9.54 -7.84 2.70
CA LEU A 143 -9.97 -7.27 3.95
C LEU A 143 -10.81 -8.29 4.67
N LEU A 144 -10.49 -8.46 5.95
CA LEU A 144 -11.34 -9.17 6.87
C LEU A 144 -12.30 -8.11 7.45
N GLY A 145 -13.62 -8.34 7.41
CA GLY A 145 -14.61 -7.46 8.05
C GLY A 145 -15.06 -7.97 9.43
N LYS A 146 -15.67 -7.14 10.28
CA LYS A 146 -16.11 -7.53 11.65
C LYS A 146 -16.89 -8.86 11.72
N LYS A 147 -17.65 -9.18 10.66
CA LYS A 147 -18.42 -10.44 10.51
C LYS A 147 -17.60 -11.61 9.92
N GLN A 148 -16.27 -11.52 9.93
CA GLN A 148 -15.35 -12.42 9.22
C GLN A 148 -15.59 -12.49 7.70
N LEU A 149 -16.23 -11.47 7.13
CA LEU A 149 -16.47 -11.42 5.69
C LEU A 149 -15.18 -11.00 4.98
N GLU A 150 -14.73 -11.82 4.04
CA GLU A 150 -13.60 -11.48 3.18
C GLU A 150 -14.06 -10.57 2.03
N LYS A 151 -13.46 -9.40 1.94
CA LYS A 151 -13.70 -8.44 0.86
C LYS A 151 -12.41 -8.26 0.06
N ARG A 152 -12.44 -8.67 -1.20
CA ARG A 152 -11.34 -8.44 -2.13
C ARG A 152 -11.48 -7.07 -2.77
N MET A 153 -10.41 -6.29 -2.69
CA MET A 153 -10.35 -4.92 -3.20
C MET A 153 -9.33 -4.85 -4.34
N LYS A 154 -9.64 -4.05 -5.36
CA LYS A 154 -8.79 -3.89 -6.56
C LYS A 154 -7.89 -2.67 -6.48
N ILE A 155 -6.70 -2.79 -7.07
CA ILE A 155 -5.73 -1.71 -7.18
C ILE A 155 -5.92 -0.98 -8.50
N LYS A 156 -6.09 0.34 -8.42
CA LYS A 156 -6.19 1.24 -9.57
C LYS A 156 -4.82 1.58 -10.14
N LYS A 157 -3.85 1.86 -9.26
CA LYS A 157 -2.53 2.36 -9.65
C LYS A 157 -1.45 1.90 -8.69
N ILE A 158 -0.31 1.56 -9.25
CA ILE A 158 0.92 1.24 -8.51
C ILE A 158 1.88 2.42 -8.67
N ILE A 159 2.42 2.89 -7.56
CA ILE A 159 3.28 4.07 -7.47
C ILE A 159 4.55 3.67 -6.69
N PRO A 160 5.51 3.02 -7.36
CA PRO A 160 6.79 2.69 -6.75
C PRO A 160 7.63 3.96 -6.61
N HIS A 161 8.54 3.97 -5.64
CA HIS A 161 9.46 5.09 -5.47
C HIS A 161 10.23 5.35 -6.78
N PRO A 162 10.36 6.61 -7.23
CA PRO A 162 10.95 6.94 -8.54
C PRO A 162 12.42 6.52 -8.69
N ASN A 163 13.12 6.30 -7.56
CA ASN A 163 14.49 5.83 -7.53
C ASN A 163 14.62 4.35 -7.12
N TYR A 164 13.51 3.60 -7.03
CA TYR A 164 13.58 2.17 -6.71
C TYR A 164 14.55 1.46 -7.66
N TYR A 165 15.46 0.68 -7.07
CA TYR A 165 16.54 0.04 -7.82
C TYR A 165 16.71 -1.42 -7.41
N HIS A 166 16.57 -2.30 -8.40
CA HIS A 166 16.88 -3.73 -8.35
C HIS A 166 18.23 -3.96 -9.07
N PRO A 167 19.16 -4.80 -8.57
CA PRO A 167 18.99 -5.86 -7.56
C PRO A 167 19.34 -5.46 -6.12
N LYS A 168 19.83 -4.24 -5.88
CA LYS A 168 20.25 -3.82 -4.52
C LYS A 168 19.10 -3.51 -3.57
N ILE A 169 17.85 -3.54 -4.05
CA ILE A 169 16.62 -3.25 -3.28
C ILE A 169 16.76 -1.92 -2.52
N ILE A 170 17.06 -0.84 -3.26
CA ILE A 170 17.21 0.51 -2.69
C ILE A 170 15.95 1.31 -2.98
N TYR A 171 15.52 2.15 -2.03
CA TYR A 171 14.26 2.89 -2.07
C TYR A 171 13.04 1.97 -2.24
N ASP A 172 13.03 0.90 -1.45
CA ASP A 172 12.07 -0.19 -1.52
C ASP A 172 10.72 0.16 -0.88
N VAL A 173 10.01 1.08 -1.50
CA VAL A 173 8.70 1.55 -1.05
C VAL A 173 7.81 1.84 -2.25
N ALA A 174 6.54 1.46 -2.14
CA ALA A 174 5.51 1.71 -3.12
C ALA A 174 4.18 2.05 -2.45
N LEU A 175 3.36 2.82 -3.16
CA LEU A 175 1.97 3.07 -2.82
C LEU A 175 1.06 2.39 -3.82
N LEU A 176 -0.02 1.80 -3.32
CA LEU A 176 -1.10 1.25 -4.13
C LEU A 176 -2.33 2.14 -3.94
N GLU A 177 -2.80 2.75 -5.02
CA GLU A 177 -4.05 3.50 -5.05
C GLU A 177 -5.21 2.54 -5.29
N LEU A 178 -6.26 2.64 -4.48
CA LEU A 178 -7.43 1.76 -4.56
C LEU A 178 -8.41 2.23 -5.65
N GLU A 179 -9.10 1.29 -6.30
CA GLU A 179 -10.18 1.63 -7.25
C GLU A 179 -11.35 2.35 -6.58
N LYS A 180 -11.66 1.93 -5.35
CA LYS A 180 -12.70 2.53 -4.51
C LYS A 180 -12.13 2.76 -3.12
N PRO A 181 -12.54 3.84 -2.43
CA PRO A 181 -12.14 4.02 -1.05
C PRO A 181 -12.60 2.82 -0.22
N SER A 182 -11.81 2.43 0.77
CA SER A 182 -12.30 1.52 1.80
C SER A 182 -13.38 2.23 2.63
N ASN A 183 -14.47 1.51 2.93
CA ASN A 183 -15.55 2.03 3.75
C ASN A 183 -15.18 1.88 5.24
N ALA A 184 -14.30 2.74 5.74
CA ALA A 184 -14.16 2.96 7.17
C ALA A 184 -15.34 3.85 7.63
N PRO A 185 -16.15 3.47 8.66
CA PRO A 185 -15.79 2.62 9.81
C PRO A 185 -16.35 1.17 9.85
N GLU A 186 -17.09 0.72 8.83
CA GLU A 186 -17.62 -0.67 8.80
C GLU A 186 -16.53 -1.72 8.55
N ASP A 187 -15.56 -1.39 7.69
CA ASP A 187 -14.40 -2.22 7.41
C ASP A 187 -13.25 -1.94 8.42
N PHE A 188 -13.22 -0.75 9.05
CA PHE A 188 -12.12 -0.28 9.91
C PHE A 188 -12.57 0.76 10.94
N PRO A 189 -12.82 0.41 12.21
CA PRO A 189 -13.22 1.39 13.22
C PRO A 189 -12.17 2.48 13.51
N ASP A 190 -10.90 2.29 13.11
CA ASP A 190 -9.78 3.19 13.45
C ASP A 190 -9.04 3.76 12.21
N MET A 191 -9.72 3.87 11.06
CA MET A 191 -9.13 4.49 9.86
C MET A 191 -9.73 5.85 9.56
N LEU A 192 -8.86 6.86 9.60
CA LEU A 192 -9.18 8.25 9.32
C LEU A 192 -9.91 8.48 8.00
N THR A 193 -10.85 9.40 8.11
CA THR A 193 -11.41 10.17 7.01
C THR A 193 -11.08 11.62 7.30
N ASN A 194 -10.41 12.32 6.36
CA ASN A 194 -10.37 13.78 6.37
C ASN A 194 -11.79 14.35 6.41
#